data_AF-A0A0B6Z016-F1
#
_entry.id   AF-A0A0B6Z016-F1
#
_cell.length_a   1.000
_cell.length_b   1.000
_cell.length_c   1.000
_cell.angle_alpha   90.00
_cell.angle_beta   90.00
_cell.angle_gamma   90.00
#
_symmetry.space_group_name_H-M   'P 1'
#
loop_
_entity.id
_entity.type
_entity.pdbx_description
1 polymer ?
#
loop_
_entity_poly.entity_id
_entity_poly.type
_entity_poly.pdbx_seq_one_letter_code
_entity_poly.pdbx_strand_id
1 'polypeptide(L)'
;FKDFNIDGMFFPVISLSAGVSCRFIFGADHGRFKFSPPEEHAPVIESLPPKEKVKIEPSFYFGEVNKNMISGPTEMCEYQPFVPNPVSTSHIQLPTYIENVRDKLAENLHEMWAMSKIDQGWTFGENRDPERKINPSINAFEKL
;
A
#
# COMPACT_ATOMS: atom_id res chain seq x y z
N PHE A 1 -13.29 -16.72 -18.76
CA PHE A 1 -13.61 -15.79 -19.86
C PHE A 1 -12.30 -15.35 -20.49
N LYS A 2 -12.23 -15.27 -21.82
CA LYS A 2 -11.06 -14.76 -22.57
C LYS A 2 -11.58 -13.71 -23.55
N ASP A 3 -10.72 -12.82 -24.01
CA ASP A 3 -11.02 -11.85 -25.07
C ASP A 3 -12.15 -10.85 -24.72
N PHE A 4 -12.13 -10.31 -23.50
CA PHE A 4 -13.03 -9.23 -23.07
C PHE A 4 -12.30 -7.88 -23.03
N ASN A 5 -13.06 -6.79 -23.07
CA ASN A 5 -12.51 -5.45 -22.99
C ASN A 5 -11.87 -5.20 -21.61
N ILE A 6 -10.61 -4.76 -21.61
CA ILE A 6 -9.83 -4.39 -20.41
C ILE A 6 -9.60 -2.88 -20.28
N ASP A 7 -10.30 -2.08 -21.08
CA ASP A 7 -10.23 -0.63 -21.01
C ASP A 7 -10.86 -0.13 -19.69
N GLY A 8 -10.07 0.60 -18.91
CA GLY A 8 -10.50 1.20 -17.65
C GLY A 8 -10.39 0.27 -16.44
N MET A 9 -11.17 0.56 -15.41
CA MET A 9 -11.14 -0.15 -14.13
C MET A 9 -12.28 -1.16 -14.04
N PHE A 10 -12.03 -2.28 -13.38
CA PHE A 10 -13.06 -3.27 -13.04
C PHE A 10 -13.56 -3.07 -11.63
N PHE A 11 -14.88 -3.18 -11.46
CA PHE A 11 -15.53 -3.11 -10.16
C PHE A 11 -16.17 -4.45 -9.82
N PRO A 12 -15.92 -5.00 -8.62
CA PRO A 12 -16.59 -6.21 -8.18
C PRO A 12 -18.08 -5.92 -7.96
N VAL A 13 -18.95 -6.60 -8.70
CA VAL A 13 -20.41 -6.43 -8.63
C VAL A 13 -21.08 -7.76 -8.28
N ILE A 14 -22.19 -7.66 -7.53
CA ILE A 14 -23.11 -8.77 -7.29
C ILE A 14 -24.53 -8.33 -7.65
N SER A 15 -25.31 -9.25 -8.22
CA SER A 15 -26.74 -9.04 -8.49
C SER A 15 -27.51 -10.17 -7.83
N LEU A 16 -28.59 -9.83 -7.12
CA LEU A 16 -29.39 -10.75 -6.34
C LEU A 16 -30.87 -10.52 -6.63
N SER A 17 -31.64 -11.61 -6.74
CA SER A 17 -33.10 -11.54 -6.80
C SER A 17 -33.70 -11.26 -5.41
N ALA A 18 -34.98 -10.89 -5.38
CA ALA A 18 -35.71 -10.69 -4.13
C ALA A 18 -35.67 -11.95 -3.24
N GLY A 19 -35.56 -11.75 -1.93
CA GLY A 19 -35.56 -12.84 -0.93
C GLY A 19 -34.21 -13.54 -0.72
N VAL A 20 -33.15 -13.14 -1.45
CA VAL A 20 -31.80 -13.70 -1.27
C VAL A 20 -30.99 -12.88 -0.28
N SER A 21 -30.24 -13.55 0.59
CA SER A 21 -29.29 -12.94 1.51
C SER A 21 -27.90 -13.55 1.30
N CYS A 22 -26.86 -12.72 1.31
CA CYS A 22 -25.48 -13.16 1.16
C CYS A 22 -24.57 -12.43 2.15
N ARG A 23 -23.37 -13.00 2.35
CA ARG A 23 -22.29 -12.37 3.13
C ARG A 23 -21.05 -12.30 2.26
N PHE A 24 -20.39 -11.15 2.25
CA PHE A 24 -19.12 -10.96 1.56
C PHE A 24 -17.95 -11.42 2.43
N ILE A 25 -16.90 -11.91 1.77
CA ILE A 25 -15.62 -12.23 2.37
C ILE A 25 -14.56 -11.53 1.53
N PHE A 26 -14.00 -10.44 2.06
CA PHE A 26 -12.99 -9.64 1.34
C PHE A 26 -11.57 -9.93 1.81
N GLY A 27 -11.41 -10.63 2.94
CA GLY A 27 -10.14 -10.96 3.57
C GLY A 27 -9.90 -10.16 4.87
N ALA A 28 -8.82 -10.51 5.56
CA ALA A 28 -8.44 -9.93 6.86
C ALA A 28 -9.60 -9.91 7.88
N ASP A 29 -9.94 -8.73 8.40
CA ASP A 29 -11.01 -8.53 9.37
C ASP A 29 -12.42 -8.63 8.75
N HIS A 30 -12.52 -8.59 7.42
CA HIS A 30 -13.77 -8.67 6.66
C HIS A 30 -14.09 -10.09 6.18
N GLY A 31 -13.79 -11.07 7.03
CA GLY A 31 -14.10 -12.48 6.82
C GLY A 31 -12.86 -13.31 6.52
N ARG A 32 -12.80 -14.49 7.16
CA ARG A 32 -11.72 -15.45 6.93
C ARG A 32 -12.04 -16.34 5.73
N PHE A 33 -11.08 -16.48 4.84
CA PHE A 33 -11.21 -17.42 3.74
C PHE A 33 -11.21 -18.86 4.25
N LYS A 34 -12.10 -19.68 3.70
CA LYS A 34 -12.04 -21.15 3.89
C LYS A 34 -10.91 -21.78 3.09
N PHE A 35 -10.57 -21.17 1.96
CA PHE A 35 -9.48 -21.55 1.07
C PHE A 35 -8.67 -20.32 0.74
N SER A 36 -7.34 -20.37 0.90
CA SER A 36 -6.48 -19.25 0.58
C SER A 36 -6.57 -18.87 -0.91
N PRO A 37 -6.33 -17.61 -1.26
CA PRO A 37 -6.12 -17.22 -2.65
C PRO A 37 -5.06 -18.13 -3.32
N PRO A 38 -5.25 -18.48 -4.61
CA PRO A 38 -4.22 -19.16 -5.39
C PRO A 38 -2.94 -18.33 -5.52
N GLU A 39 -1.87 -18.95 -6.02
CA GLU A 39 -0.63 -18.24 -6.35
C GLU A 39 -0.91 -17.07 -7.31
N GLU A 40 -0.19 -15.96 -7.14
CA GLU A 40 -0.37 -14.69 -7.89
C GLU A 40 -1.70 -13.96 -7.66
N HIS A 41 -2.54 -14.38 -6.71
CA HIS A 41 -3.80 -13.71 -6.38
C HIS A 41 -3.76 -13.07 -4.99
N ALA A 42 -4.29 -11.86 -4.89
CA ALA A 42 -4.44 -11.13 -3.63
C ALA A 42 -5.91 -11.07 -3.20
N PRO A 43 -6.19 -11.04 -1.89
CA PRO A 43 -7.54 -10.77 -1.40
C PRO A 43 -7.97 -9.34 -1.73
N VAL A 44 -9.27 -9.16 -1.99
CA VAL A 44 -9.84 -7.86 -2.43
C VAL A 44 -9.53 -6.73 -1.45
N ILE A 45 -9.43 -7.02 -0.15
CA ILE A 45 -9.11 -6.02 0.87
C ILE A 45 -7.80 -5.26 0.61
N GLU A 46 -6.83 -5.87 -0.06
CA GLU A 46 -5.53 -5.25 -0.36
C GLU A 46 -5.62 -4.19 -1.48
N SER A 47 -6.71 -4.19 -2.26
CA SER A 47 -6.94 -3.17 -3.29
C SER A 47 -7.47 -1.84 -2.74
N LEU A 48 -7.83 -1.79 -1.45
CA LEU A 48 -8.33 -0.56 -0.84
C LEU A 48 -7.23 0.52 -0.76
N PRO A 49 -7.55 1.77 -1.12
CA PRO A 49 -6.64 2.89 -0.89
C PRO A 49 -6.28 3.05 0.59
N PRO A 50 -5.07 3.57 0.91
CA PRO A 50 -4.70 3.88 2.28
C PRO A 50 -5.74 4.79 2.95
N LYS A 51 -6.11 4.48 4.19
CA LYS A 51 -7.08 5.22 5.03
C LYS A 51 -8.56 5.08 4.63
N GLU A 52 -8.89 4.35 3.56
CA GLU A 52 -10.27 4.03 3.24
C GLU A 52 -10.75 2.77 3.98
N LYS A 53 -12.06 2.69 4.20
CA LYS A 53 -12.74 1.51 4.75
C LYS A 53 -13.60 0.88 3.67
N VAL A 54 -13.74 -0.45 3.68
CA VAL A 54 -14.64 -1.17 2.78
C VAL A 54 -16.06 -0.60 2.90
N LYS A 55 -16.66 -0.25 1.78
CA LYS A 55 -18.07 0.11 1.66
C LYS A 55 -18.72 -0.69 0.55
N ILE A 56 -19.99 -1.03 0.77
CA ILE A 56 -20.84 -1.62 -0.26
C ILE A 56 -21.79 -0.52 -0.69
N GLU A 57 -21.75 -0.17 -1.96
CA GLU A 57 -22.54 0.90 -2.53
C GLU A 57 -23.44 0.35 -3.64
N PRO A 58 -24.68 0.83 -3.76
CA PRO A 58 -25.53 0.46 -4.88
C PRO A 58 -24.91 0.97 -6.18
N SER A 59 -24.75 0.07 -7.17
CA SER A 59 -24.20 0.44 -8.49
C SER A 59 -25.03 1.51 -9.21
N PHE A 60 -26.33 1.59 -8.91
CA PHE A 60 -27.23 2.64 -9.38
C PHE A 60 -28.11 3.12 -8.24
N TYR A 61 -28.18 4.44 -8.06
CA TYR A 61 -29.03 5.07 -7.06
C TYR A 61 -29.71 6.30 -7.66
N PHE A 62 -31.04 6.26 -7.74
CA PHE A 62 -31.84 7.34 -8.35
C PHE A 62 -32.36 8.35 -7.31
N GLY A 63 -31.88 8.31 -6.07
CA GLY A 63 -32.42 9.11 -4.98
C GLY A 63 -33.63 8.46 -4.29
N GLU A 64 -34.27 9.22 -3.39
CA GLU A 64 -35.50 8.80 -2.72
C GLU A 64 -36.72 9.14 -3.59
N VAL A 65 -37.01 8.27 -4.55
CA VAL A 65 -38.15 8.43 -5.48
C VAL A 65 -39.49 8.57 -4.73
N ASN A 66 -39.65 7.87 -3.60
CA ASN A 66 -40.86 7.96 -2.76
C ASN A 66 -41.09 9.37 -2.17
N LYS A 67 -40.05 10.19 -2.05
CA LYS A 67 -40.13 11.57 -1.57
C LYS A 67 -39.98 12.59 -2.72
N ASN A 68 -40.08 12.14 -3.97
CA ASN A 68 -39.83 12.95 -5.17
C ASN A 68 -38.43 13.59 -5.21
N MET A 69 -37.44 12.99 -4.53
CA MET A 69 -36.07 13.46 -4.54
C MET A 69 -35.26 12.59 -5.49
N ILE A 70 -34.93 13.12 -6.66
CA ILE A 70 -34.13 12.44 -7.67
C ILE A 70 -32.68 12.89 -7.55
N SER A 71 -31.77 11.94 -7.37
CA SER A 71 -30.33 12.23 -7.43
C SER A 71 -29.84 12.17 -8.87
N GLY A 72 -28.91 13.06 -9.23
CA GLY A 72 -28.23 12.99 -10.52
C GLY A 72 -27.36 11.72 -10.64
N PRO A 73 -26.74 11.50 -11.81
CA PRO A 73 -25.76 10.43 -11.96
C PRO A 73 -24.70 10.57 -10.87
N THR A 74 -24.41 9.47 -10.16
CA THR A 74 -23.26 9.45 -9.27
C THR A 74 -22.03 9.74 -10.11
N GLU A 75 -21.38 10.88 -9.90
CA GLU A 75 -20.08 11.14 -10.51
C GLU A 75 -19.15 10.03 -10.05
N MET A 76 -18.73 9.18 -10.98
CA MET A 76 -17.62 8.28 -10.71
C MET A 76 -16.41 9.19 -10.60
N CYS A 77 -15.96 9.45 -9.38
CA CYS A 77 -14.61 9.97 -9.19
C CYS A 77 -13.69 9.08 -10.02
N GLU A 78 -12.89 9.67 -10.90
CA GLU A 78 -11.90 8.91 -11.66
C GLU A 78 -10.98 8.22 -10.65
N TYR A 79 -11.24 6.95 -10.36
CA TYR A 79 -10.34 6.11 -9.61
C TYR A 79 -9.16 5.84 -10.52
N GLN A 80 -8.20 6.77 -10.53
CA GLN A 80 -6.92 6.51 -11.14
C GLN A 80 -6.21 5.49 -10.25
N PRO A 81 -5.92 4.28 -10.75
CA PRO A 81 -5.15 3.33 -9.97
C PRO A 81 -3.80 3.96 -9.63
N PHE A 82 -3.36 3.81 -8.39
CA PHE A 82 -2.01 4.21 -8.02
C PHE A 82 -1.01 3.25 -8.69
N VAL A 83 -0.55 3.62 -9.87
CA VAL A 83 0.52 2.93 -10.60
C VAL A 83 1.78 3.77 -10.40
N PRO A 84 2.62 3.49 -9.39
CA PRO A 84 3.85 4.25 -9.20
C PRO A 84 4.74 4.05 -10.43
N ASN A 85 5.21 5.15 -10.99
CA ASN A 85 6.22 5.14 -12.04
C ASN A 85 7.50 5.79 -11.49
N PRO A 86 8.41 5.00 -10.89
CA PRO A 86 9.67 5.53 -10.37
C PRO A 86 10.45 6.21 -11.50
N VAL A 87 10.95 7.40 -11.22
CA VAL A 87 11.83 8.10 -12.17
C VAL A 87 13.15 7.33 -12.24
N SER A 88 13.54 6.89 -13.43
CA SER A 88 14.82 6.22 -13.63
C SER A 88 15.98 7.19 -13.40
N THR A 89 16.88 6.82 -12.49
CA THR A 89 18.09 7.59 -12.16
C THR A 89 19.38 6.94 -12.68
N SER A 90 19.28 5.85 -13.46
CA SER A 90 20.43 5.04 -13.89
C SER A 90 21.46 5.78 -14.76
N HIS A 91 21.07 6.87 -15.42
CA HIS A 91 21.95 7.67 -16.28
C HIS A 91 22.44 8.97 -15.63
N ILE A 92 22.08 9.22 -14.37
CA ILE A 92 22.49 10.43 -13.65
C ILE A 92 23.88 10.20 -13.07
N GLN A 93 24.84 11.06 -13.44
CA GLN A 93 26.15 11.13 -12.79
C GLN A 93 26.14 12.28 -11.78
N LEU A 94 26.65 12.02 -10.58
CA LEU A 94 26.77 13.05 -9.56
C LEU A 94 27.89 14.03 -9.94
N PRO A 95 27.65 15.35 -9.90
CA PRO A 95 28.72 16.33 -10.08
C PRO A 95 29.81 16.20 -9.01
N THR A 96 31.07 16.46 -9.36
CA THR A 96 32.23 16.28 -8.47
C THR A 96 32.12 17.05 -7.15
N TYR A 97 31.49 18.23 -7.14
CA TYR A 97 31.29 18.99 -5.90
C TYR A 97 30.30 18.31 -4.94
N ILE A 98 29.34 17.52 -5.45
CA ILE A 98 28.44 16.69 -4.65
C ILE A 98 29.18 15.44 -4.14
N GLU A 99 30.03 14.83 -4.96
CA GLU A 99 30.84 13.68 -4.53
C GLU A 99 31.73 14.05 -3.34
N ASN A 100 32.31 15.25 -3.34
CA ASN A 100 33.15 15.74 -2.24
C ASN A 100 32.41 15.88 -0.89
N VAL A 101 31.09 16.06 -0.92
CA VAL A 101 30.26 16.17 0.30
C VAL A 101 29.46 14.91 0.60
N ARG A 102 29.39 13.96 -0.36
CA ARG A 102 28.62 12.72 -0.24
C ARG A 102 29.00 11.94 1.00
N ASP A 103 30.29 11.74 1.24
CA ASP A 103 30.75 10.90 2.35
C ASP A 103 30.47 11.57 3.70
N LYS A 104 30.60 12.90 3.80
CA LYS A 104 30.22 13.66 5.00
C LYS A 104 28.71 13.64 5.26
N LEU A 105 27.90 13.67 4.19
CA LEU A 105 26.45 13.54 4.30
C LEU A 105 26.06 12.12 4.74
N ALA A 106 26.70 11.10 4.18
CA ALA A 106 26.49 9.70 4.54
C ALA A 106 26.87 9.45 6.01
N GLU A 107 28.01 9.98 6.46
CA GLU A 107 28.45 9.95 7.85
C GLU A 107 27.42 10.60 8.78
N ASN A 108 27.02 11.85 8.50
CA ASN A 108 26.03 12.55 9.32
C ASN A 108 24.67 11.81 9.37
N LEU A 109 24.20 11.27 8.25
CA LEU A 109 22.97 10.47 8.21
C LEU A 109 23.11 9.17 9.01
N HIS A 110 24.28 8.53 8.93
CA HIS A 110 24.58 7.32 9.69
C HIS A 110 24.62 7.57 11.20
N GLU A 111 25.28 8.64 11.64
CA GLU A 111 25.31 9.04 13.06
C GLU A 111 23.91 9.34 13.57
N MET A 112 23.09 10.08 12.81
CA MET A 112 21.70 10.36 13.17
C MET A 112 20.85 9.09 13.27
N TRP A 113 21.02 8.15 12.33
CA TRP A 113 20.36 6.86 12.35
C TRP A 113 20.80 6.01 13.56
N ALA A 114 22.11 5.95 13.83
CA ALA A 114 22.69 5.18 14.93
C ALA A 114 22.22 5.74 16.28
N MET A 115 22.25 7.06 16.47
CA MET A 115 21.72 7.72 17.67
C MET A 115 20.24 7.37 17.90
N SER A 116 19.40 7.48 16.87
CA SER A 116 17.97 7.12 16.98
C SER A 116 17.75 5.65 17.35
N LYS A 117 18.62 4.74 16.88
CA LYS A 117 18.59 3.33 17.26
C LYS A 117 19.07 3.09 18.69
N ILE A 118 20.13 3.76 19.12
CA ILE A 118 20.62 3.69 20.51
C ILE A 118 19.56 4.20 21.48
N ASP A 119 18.87 5.30 21.16
CA ASP A 119 17.75 5.83 21.97
C ASP A 119 16.58 4.84 22.09
N GLN A 120 16.37 3.99 21.08
CA GLN A 120 15.38 2.90 21.10
C GLN A 120 15.88 1.65 21.86
N GLY A 121 17.09 1.70 22.42
CA GLY A 121 17.74 0.64 23.18
C GLY A 121 18.45 -0.40 22.31
N TRP A 122 18.81 -0.08 21.07
CA TRP A 122 19.63 -0.96 20.25
C TRP A 122 21.10 -0.83 20.60
N THR A 123 21.81 -1.96 20.55
CA THR A 123 23.24 -2.04 20.86
C THR A 123 24.02 -2.67 19.72
N PHE A 124 25.32 -2.41 19.70
CA PHE A 124 26.24 -3.05 18.77
C PHE A 124 26.42 -4.53 19.09
N GLY A 125 26.56 -5.36 18.05
CA GLY A 125 27.05 -6.72 18.14
C GLY A 125 27.25 -7.34 16.76
N GLU A 126 28.15 -8.31 16.66
CA GLU A 126 28.61 -8.88 15.38
C GLU A 126 27.49 -9.52 14.56
N ASN A 127 26.50 -10.11 15.24
CA ASN A 127 25.35 -10.75 14.61
C ASN A 127 24.08 -9.96 14.92
N ARG A 128 23.30 -9.69 13.88
CA ARG A 128 22.01 -8.99 14.02
C ARG A 128 21.01 -9.88 14.76
N ASP A 129 20.49 -9.38 15.87
CA ASP A 129 19.48 -10.05 16.68
C ASP A 129 18.38 -9.03 17.06
N PRO A 130 17.24 -9.02 16.35
CA PRO A 130 16.15 -8.10 16.64
C PRO A 130 15.50 -8.29 18.02
N GLU A 131 15.47 -9.51 18.57
CA GLU A 131 14.84 -9.79 19.87
C GLU A 131 15.66 -9.17 21.00
N ARG A 132 16.98 -9.27 20.90
CA ARG A 132 17.94 -8.65 21.83
C ARG A 132 18.30 -7.22 21.47
N LYS A 133 17.70 -6.67 20.40
CA LYS A 133 17.99 -5.35 19.83
C LYS A 133 19.47 -5.13 19.49
N ILE A 134 20.13 -6.14 18.93
CA ILE A 134 21.52 -6.08 18.49
C ILE A 134 21.57 -5.79 16.99
N ASN A 135 22.38 -4.81 16.58
CA ASN A 135 22.61 -4.49 15.17
C ASN A 135 24.09 -4.17 14.91
N PRO A 136 24.78 -4.89 13.99
CA PRO A 136 26.19 -4.67 13.69
C PRO A 136 26.48 -3.30 13.08
N SER A 137 25.49 -2.67 12.43
CA SER A 137 25.67 -1.36 11.80
C SER A 137 25.67 -0.20 12.82
N ILE A 138 25.44 -0.45 14.12
CA ILE A 138 25.59 0.59 15.17
C ILE A 138 27.07 0.71 15.52
N ASN A 139 27.84 1.22 14.57
CA ASN A 139 29.26 1.51 14.70
C ASN A 139 29.56 2.83 13.99
N ALA A 140 30.76 3.38 14.16
CA ALA A 140 31.18 4.58 13.43
C ALA A 140 31.13 4.34 11.91
N PHE A 141 30.77 5.36 11.13
CA PHE A 141 30.64 5.27 9.67
C PHE A 141 31.90 4.70 8.99
N GLU A 142 33.09 5.05 9.50
CA GLU A 142 34.39 4.57 8.99
C GLU A 142 34.62 3.06 9.20
N LYS A 143 33.84 2.41 10.08
CA LYS A 143 33.98 1.00 10.48
C LYS A 143 32.84 0.12 9.99
N LEU A 144 32.01 0.65 9.08
CA LEU A 144 30.94 -0.09 8.41
C LEU A 144 31.47 -1.01 7.30
#